data_AF-N8WY65-F1
#
_entry.id   AF-N8WY65-F1
#
_cell.length_a   1.000
_cell.length_b   1.000
_cell.length_c   1.000
_cell.angle_alpha   90.00
_cell.angle_beta   90.00
_cell.angle_gamma   90.00
#
_symmetry.space_group_name_H-M   'P 1'
#
loop_
_entity.id
_entity.type
_entity.pdbx_description
1 polymer ?
#
loop_
_entity_poly.entity_id
_entity_poly.type
_entity_poly.pdbx_seq_one_letter_code
_entity_poly.pdbx_strand_id
1 'polypeptide(L)'
;MIDKKLSSLEQLEQNIWLNFCYYYQCELDDELIATKNQSYIDQKEKIIKRMQQNDFSVNEERISFAEMMGSDLNIPFKPSQLAELLTQLNALRVKVNDLPTKIFQRQYSDILIGYVQMLGGVEFIQNRTLAKSAKAIIAVKARYDKHLYPRQEILYRTLREQVARRGKWDNLNQAVNFVLDDLVKAFEAYDIEWLQSELVLKQKMLSELEQESKQLYAKAQSDGVRRKPASIAKKIEKLQFELNNLNQILKAKYPSKEMEKFGYKMPYSGGYIAETIIHELRNQPEILKEILFNKD
;
A
#
# COMPACT_ATOMS: atom_id res chain seq x y z
N MET A 1 2.78 18.53 17.64
CA MET A 1 2.95 17.35 16.75
C MET A 1 2.02 16.21 17.16
N ILE A 2 1.84 15.97 18.46
CA ILE A 2 0.89 15.01 19.02
C ILE A 2 -0.55 15.34 18.62
N ASP A 3 -0.96 16.62 18.69
CA ASP A 3 -2.33 17.04 18.30
C ASP A 3 -2.66 16.68 16.84
N LYS A 4 -1.67 16.75 15.95
CA LYS A 4 -1.84 16.37 14.54
C LYS A 4 -2.00 14.85 14.38
N LYS A 5 -1.27 14.05 15.18
CA LYS A 5 -1.40 12.58 15.20
C LYS A 5 -2.80 12.18 15.69
N LEU A 6 -3.24 12.75 16.81
CA LEU A 6 -4.57 12.50 17.39
C LEU A 6 -5.70 12.93 16.45
N SER A 7 -5.60 14.13 15.86
CA SER A 7 -6.57 14.63 14.89
C SER A 7 -6.70 13.70 13.66
N SER A 8 -5.59 13.10 13.20
CA SER A 8 -5.63 12.15 12.08
C SER A 8 -6.34 10.85 12.46
N LEU A 9 -6.11 10.33 13.67
CA LEU A 9 -6.83 9.15 14.18
C LEU A 9 -8.33 9.44 14.34
N GLU A 10 -8.69 10.60 14.88
CA GLU A 10 -10.08 11.03 15.05
C GLU A 10 -10.80 11.14 13.71
N GLN A 11 -10.20 11.79 12.70
CA GLN A 11 -10.81 11.90 11.37
C GLN A 11 -11.08 10.55 10.72
N LEU A 12 -10.17 9.59 10.88
CA LEU A 12 -10.35 8.24 10.35
C LEU A 12 -11.42 7.47 11.12
N GLU A 13 -11.40 7.51 12.45
CA GLU A 13 -12.43 6.86 13.28
C GLU A 13 -13.83 7.39 12.97
N GLN A 14 -13.99 8.71 12.88
CA GLN A 14 -15.27 9.33 12.54
C GLN A 14 -15.77 8.88 11.17
N ASN A 15 -14.88 8.80 10.17
CA ASN A 15 -15.28 8.36 8.84
C ASN A 15 -15.69 6.88 8.82
N ILE A 16 -15.03 6.03 9.61
CA ILE A 16 -15.41 4.62 9.79
C ILE A 16 -16.81 4.52 10.40
N TRP A 17 -17.08 5.25 11.47
CA TRP A 17 -18.40 5.25 12.12
C TRP A 17 -19.51 5.76 11.19
N LEU A 18 -19.28 6.87 10.48
CA LEU A 18 -20.25 7.40 9.52
C LEU A 18 -20.59 6.39 8.41
N ASN A 19 -19.58 5.68 7.87
CA ASN A 19 -19.84 4.64 6.87
C ASN A 19 -20.57 3.45 7.46
N PHE A 20 -20.22 3.03 8.68
CA PHE A 20 -20.94 1.96 9.36
C PHE A 20 -22.43 2.31 9.53
N CYS A 21 -22.74 3.48 10.10
CA CYS A 21 -24.11 3.91 10.37
C CYS A 21 -24.88 4.26 9.08
N TYR A 22 -24.18 4.55 7.98
CA TYR A 22 -24.79 4.66 6.66
C TYR A 22 -25.39 3.33 6.19
N TYR A 23 -24.68 2.20 6.36
CA TYR A 23 -25.10 0.89 5.84
C TYR A 23 -25.83 0.00 6.86
N TYR A 24 -25.54 0.14 8.14
CA TYR A 24 -26.08 -0.71 9.21
C TYR A 24 -26.93 0.10 10.17
N GLN A 25 -27.91 -0.56 10.78
CA GLN A 25 -28.71 0.04 11.85
C GLN A 25 -27.79 0.31 13.04
N CYS A 26 -27.49 1.58 13.24
CA CYS A 26 -26.49 2.06 14.16
C CYS A 26 -27.17 2.89 15.26
N GLU A 27 -26.87 2.56 16.50
CA GLU A 27 -27.40 3.23 17.70
C GLU A 27 -26.56 4.46 18.11
N LEU A 28 -25.67 4.95 17.22
CA LEU A 28 -24.84 6.13 17.45
C LEU A 28 -25.39 7.30 16.64
N ASP A 29 -25.82 8.34 17.35
CA ASP A 29 -26.26 9.61 16.79
C ASP A 29 -25.04 10.42 16.30
N ASP A 30 -25.23 11.31 15.30
CA ASP A 30 -24.13 12.11 14.72
C ASP A 30 -23.39 12.99 15.75
N GLU A 31 -24.07 13.45 16.80
CA GLU A 31 -23.46 14.21 17.91
C GLU A 31 -22.58 13.33 18.83
N LEU A 32 -22.82 12.01 18.86
CA LEU A 32 -22.08 11.03 19.68
C LEU A 32 -20.75 10.62 19.04
N ILE A 33 -20.63 10.75 17.72
CA ILE A 33 -19.40 10.46 16.98
C ILE A 33 -18.27 11.46 17.35
N ALA A 34 -18.62 12.63 17.90
CA ALA A 34 -17.68 13.71 18.26
C ALA A 34 -17.30 13.80 19.75
N THR A 35 -17.96 13.06 20.66
CA THR A 35 -17.84 13.25 22.13
C THR A 35 -16.87 12.28 22.80
N LYS A 36 -16.14 12.75 23.84
CA LYS A 36 -15.08 12.02 24.58
C LYS A 36 -15.41 11.71 26.05
N ASN A 37 -16.67 11.48 26.41
CA ASN A 37 -17.02 11.09 27.80
C ASN A 37 -16.92 9.55 27.99
N GLN A 38 -16.61 9.09 29.20
CA GLN A 38 -16.40 7.67 29.52
C GLN A 38 -17.60 6.79 29.13
N SER A 39 -18.82 7.27 29.39
CA SER A 39 -20.05 6.57 28.98
C SER A 39 -20.14 6.30 27.48
N TYR A 40 -19.53 7.16 26.64
CA TYR A 40 -19.53 7.00 25.18
C TYR A 40 -18.41 6.07 24.71
N ILE A 41 -17.29 6.03 25.43
CA ILE A 41 -16.22 5.05 25.20
C ILE A 41 -16.77 3.63 25.45
N ASP A 42 -17.47 3.43 26.56
CA ASP A 42 -18.05 2.13 26.92
C ASP A 42 -19.12 1.66 25.89
N GLN A 43 -19.92 2.59 25.37
CA GLN A 43 -20.88 2.32 24.29
C GLN A 43 -20.17 1.91 22.98
N LYS A 44 -19.14 2.65 22.57
CA LYS A 44 -18.34 2.30 21.37
C LYS A 44 -17.72 0.91 21.51
N GLU A 45 -17.18 0.57 22.68
CA GLU A 45 -16.63 -0.77 22.93
C GLU A 45 -17.70 -1.87 22.84
N LYS A 46 -18.90 -1.63 23.37
CA LYS A 46 -20.03 -2.57 23.25
C LYS A 46 -20.42 -2.80 21.79
N ILE A 47 -20.46 -1.73 20.99
CA ILE A 47 -20.77 -1.80 19.56
C ILE A 47 -19.67 -2.55 18.80
N ILE A 48 -18.39 -2.25 19.08
CA ILE A 48 -17.26 -2.98 18.47
C ILE A 48 -17.34 -4.48 18.75
N LYS A 49 -17.71 -4.90 19.97
CA LYS A 49 -17.92 -6.32 20.30
C LYS A 49 -19.03 -6.98 19.48
N ARG A 50 -20.16 -6.28 19.28
CA ARG A 50 -21.23 -6.75 18.39
C ARG A 50 -20.78 -6.81 16.93
N MET A 51 -19.96 -5.84 16.49
CA MET A 51 -19.44 -5.81 15.13
C MET A 51 -18.57 -7.04 14.85
N GLN A 52 -17.74 -7.45 15.81
CA GLN A 52 -16.94 -8.68 15.72
C GLN A 52 -17.81 -9.93 15.50
N GLN A 53 -19.02 -9.94 16.05
CA GLN A 53 -19.99 -11.03 15.88
C GLN A 53 -20.83 -10.90 14.60
N ASN A 54 -20.66 -9.81 13.83
CA ASN A 54 -21.53 -9.40 12.72
C ASN A 54 -23.01 -9.28 13.13
N ASP A 55 -23.27 -8.89 14.37
CA ASP A 55 -24.61 -8.78 14.96
C ASP A 55 -25.26 -7.41 14.68
N PHE A 56 -25.48 -7.12 13.40
CA PHE A 56 -26.13 -5.89 12.94
C PHE A 56 -27.02 -6.13 11.72
N SER A 57 -28.24 -5.61 11.80
CA SER A 57 -29.15 -5.49 10.66
C SER A 57 -28.68 -4.38 9.72
N VAL A 58 -28.91 -4.56 8.43
CA VAL A 58 -28.70 -3.52 7.42
C VAL A 58 -29.71 -2.39 7.64
N ASN A 59 -29.31 -1.15 7.35
CA ASN A 59 -30.17 0.01 7.46
C ASN A 59 -31.35 -0.08 6.46
N GLU A 60 -32.57 -0.12 6.98
CA GLU A 60 -33.81 -0.27 6.20
C GLU A 60 -34.01 0.84 5.16
N GLU A 61 -33.55 2.05 5.44
CA GLU A 61 -33.60 3.17 4.48
C GLU A 61 -32.75 2.89 3.25
N ARG A 62 -31.61 2.20 3.42
CA ARG A 62 -30.72 1.85 2.31
C ARG A 62 -31.27 0.70 1.47
N ILE A 63 -31.92 -0.27 2.11
CA ILE A 63 -32.63 -1.34 1.42
C ILE A 63 -33.72 -0.70 0.55
N SER A 64 -34.57 0.13 1.15
CA SER A 64 -35.68 0.81 0.46
C SER A 64 -35.21 1.68 -0.71
N PHE A 65 -34.11 2.41 -0.52
CA PHE A 65 -33.52 3.24 -1.58
C PHE A 65 -32.98 2.40 -2.74
N ALA A 66 -32.29 1.28 -2.46
CA ALA A 66 -31.76 0.40 -3.48
C ALA A 66 -32.88 -0.26 -4.31
N GLU A 67 -33.95 -0.70 -3.63
CA GLU A 67 -35.16 -1.26 -4.25
C GLU A 67 -35.84 -0.24 -5.17
N MET A 68 -36.01 1.00 -4.72
CA MET A 68 -36.60 2.09 -5.52
C MET A 68 -35.78 2.37 -6.80
N MET A 69 -34.46 2.23 -6.72
CA MET A 69 -33.55 2.43 -7.86
C MET A 69 -33.43 1.20 -8.77
N GLY A 70 -34.09 0.09 -8.44
CA GLY A 70 -33.96 -1.18 -9.19
C GLY A 70 -32.54 -1.74 -9.17
N SER A 71 -31.79 -1.47 -8.09
CA SER A 71 -30.37 -1.83 -7.95
C SER A 71 -30.13 -2.71 -6.73
N ASP A 72 -29.17 -3.62 -6.82
CA ASP A 72 -28.75 -4.40 -5.67
C ASP A 72 -27.98 -3.53 -4.66
N LEU A 73 -28.32 -3.65 -3.37
CA LEU A 73 -27.57 -3.00 -2.30
C LEU A 73 -26.21 -3.68 -2.13
N ASN A 74 -25.16 -3.05 -2.66
CA ASN A 74 -23.80 -3.53 -2.49
C ASN A 74 -23.14 -2.85 -1.28
N ILE A 75 -22.95 -3.63 -0.20
CA ILE A 75 -22.25 -3.17 1.00
C ILE A 75 -20.79 -3.61 0.90
N PRO A 76 -19.81 -2.68 0.92
CA PRO A 76 -18.41 -3.01 0.63
C PRO A 76 -17.70 -3.75 1.78
N PHE A 77 -18.31 -3.87 2.96
CA PHE A 77 -17.68 -4.44 4.15
C PHE A 77 -18.66 -5.18 5.06
N LYS A 78 -18.12 -6.08 5.88
CA LYS A 78 -18.81 -6.65 7.05
C LYS A 78 -18.50 -5.84 8.32
N PRO A 79 -19.40 -5.81 9.32
CA PRO A 79 -19.13 -5.13 10.60
C PRO A 79 -17.83 -5.60 11.26
N SER A 80 -17.54 -6.91 11.22
CA SER A 80 -16.31 -7.49 11.80
C SER A 80 -15.03 -6.90 11.22
N GLN A 81 -15.00 -6.59 9.92
CA GLN A 81 -13.84 -5.98 9.27
C GLN A 81 -13.60 -4.54 9.77
N LEU A 82 -14.68 -3.77 10.01
CA LEU A 82 -14.57 -2.44 10.61
C LEU A 82 -14.13 -2.52 12.09
N ALA A 83 -14.58 -3.54 12.82
CA ALA A 83 -14.16 -3.76 14.20
C ALA A 83 -12.65 -3.99 14.32
N GLU A 84 -12.06 -4.73 13.39
CA GLU A 84 -10.60 -4.95 13.33
C GLU A 84 -9.86 -3.62 13.12
N LEU A 85 -10.30 -2.79 12.18
CA LEU A 85 -9.69 -1.47 11.94
C LEU A 85 -9.81 -0.55 13.16
N LEU A 86 -10.98 -0.50 13.79
CA LEU A 86 -11.21 0.30 15.01
C LEU A 86 -10.33 -0.18 16.17
N THR A 87 -10.14 -1.50 16.30
CA THR A 87 -9.24 -2.09 17.30
C THR A 87 -7.79 -1.68 17.06
N GLN A 88 -7.31 -1.75 15.81
CA GLN A 88 -5.97 -1.31 15.43
C GLN A 88 -5.78 0.19 15.68
N LEU A 89 -6.79 1.00 15.35
CA LEU A 89 -6.76 2.44 15.54
C LEU A 89 -6.71 2.82 17.03
N ASN A 90 -7.48 2.13 17.88
CA ASN A 90 -7.43 2.30 19.33
C ASN A 90 -6.09 1.86 19.92
N ALA A 91 -5.53 0.73 19.48
CA ALA A 91 -4.20 0.28 19.91
C ALA A 91 -3.11 1.31 19.54
N LEU A 92 -3.21 1.92 18.35
CA LEU A 92 -2.31 2.98 17.91
C LEU A 92 -2.47 4.26 18.74
N ARG A 93 -3.72 4.61 19.10
CA ARG A 93 -4.05 5.77 19.94
C ARG A 93 -3.40 5.68 21.31
N VAL A 94 -3.45 4.53 21.97
CA VAL A 94 -2.84 4.31 23.30
C VAL A 94 -1.34 4.59 23.28
N LYS A 95 -0.65 4.23 22.20
CA LYS A 95 0.82 4.35 22.09
C LYS A 95 1.28 5.65 21.42
N VAL A 96 0.36 6.57 21.10
CA VAL A 96 0.67 7.73 20.23
C VAL A 96 1.76 8.67 20.79
N ASN A 97 1.83 8.77 22.12
CA ASN A 97 2.78 9.61 22.85
C ASN A 97 4.18 9.01 22.86
N ASP A 98 4.27 7.67 22.92
CA ASP A 98 5.53 6.94 23.05
C ASP A 98 6.14 6.56 21.69
N LEU A 99 5.34 6.60 20.62
CA LEU A 99 5.78 6.20 19.29
C LEU A 99 6.54 7.33 18.56
N PRO A 100 7.76 7.03 18.04
CA PRO A 100 8.43 7.91 17.09
C PRO A 100 7.53 8.25 15.91
N THR A 101 7.58 9.48 15.42
CA THR A 101 6.69 9.98 14.36
C THR A 101 6.68 9.11 13.11
N LYS A 102 7.83 8.57 12.71
CA LYS A 102 7.93 7.66 11.55
C LYS A 102 7.16 6.35 11.76
N ILE A 103 7.24 5.76 12.95
CA ILE A 103 6.55 4.52 13.29
C ILE A 103 5.04 4.75 13.35
N PHE A 104 4.61 5.85 13.99
CA PHE A 104 3.20 6.25 13.99
C PHE A 104 2.67 6.43 12.56
N GLN A 105 3.39 7.17 11.71
CA GLN A 105 2.96 7.43 10.33
C GLN A 105 2.83 6.14 9.52
N ARG A 106 3.73 5.17 9.71
CA ARG A 106 3.65 3.87 9.05
C ARG A 106 2.40 3.10 9.50
N GLN A 107 2.21 2.92 10.80
CA GLN A 107 1.06 2.18 11.34
C GLN A 107 -0.27 2.85 10.96
N TYR A 108 -0.35 4.17 11.05
CA TYR A 108 -1.52 4.93 10.58
C TYR A 108 -1.78 4.74 9.07
N SER A 109 -0.73 4.77 8.25
CA SER A 109 -0.85 4.58 6.80
C SER A 109 -1.38 3.19 6.45
N ASP A 110 -0.92 2.16 7.16
CA ASP A 110 -1.38 0.78 6.94
C ASP A 110 -2.88 0.62 7.28
N ILE A 111 -3.33 1.18 8.40
CA ILE A 111 -4.76 1.19 8.79
C ILE A 111 -5.59 1.95 7.74
N LEU A 112 -5.15 3.13 7.33
CA LEU A 112 -5.87 3.95 6.34
C LEU A 112 -5.95 3.26 4.97
N ILE A 113 -4.88 2.60 4.54
CA ILE A 113 -4.89 1.84 3.27
C ILE A 113 -5.83 0.63 3.38
N GLY A 114 -5.80 -0.10 4.49
CA GLY A 114 -6.70 -1.23 4.72
C GLY A 114 -8.17 -0.80 4.66
N TYR A 115 -8.49 0.37 5.24
CA TYR A 115 -9.80 0.98 5.14
C TYR A 115 -10.19 1.35 3.70
N VAL A 116 -9.30 1.99 2.94
CA VAL A 116 -9.55 2.32 1.52
C VAL A 116 -9.81 1.07 0.68
N GLN A 117 -8.99 0.02 0.87
CA GLN A 117 -9.14 -1.24 0.15
C GLN A 117 -10.48 -1.90 0.46
N MET A 118 -10.90 -1.87 1.73
CA MET A 118 -12.18 -2.38 2.18
C MET A 118 -13.36 -1.62 1.56
N LEU A 119 -13.28 -0.30 1.44
CA LEU A 119 -14.31 0.48 0.73
C LEU A 119 -14.31 0.25 -0.79
N GLY A 120 -13.25 -0.32 -1.36
CA GLY A 120 -13.07 -0.50 -2.80
C GLY A 120 -12.44 0.70 -3.52
N GLY A 121 -12.10 1.78 -2.80
CA GLY A 121 -11.50 2.97 -3.41
C GLY A 121 -11.51 4.22 -2.53
N VAL A 122 -10.69 5.21 -2.90
CA VAL A 122 -10.58 6.50 -2.18
C VAL A 122 -11.77 7.42 -2.44
N GLU A 123 -12.49 7.19 -3.54
CA GLU A 123 -13.69 7.88 -3.96
C GLU A 123 -14.87 7.67 -3.00
N PHE A 124 -14.85 6.59 -2.23
CA PHE A 124 -15.86 6.28 -1.22
C PHE A 124 -15.60 6.98 0.13
N ILE A 125 -14.48 7.70 0.28
CA ILE A 125 -14.20 8.50 1.47
C ILE A 125 -14.82 9.89 1.32
N GLN A 126 -15.90 10.15 2.07
CA GLN A 126 -16.59 11.44 2.07
C GLN A 126 -15.74 12.60 2.62
N ASN A 127 -14.89 12.33 3.64
CA ASN A 127 -14.02 13.36 4.21
C ASN A 127 -12.89 13.72 3.22
N ARG A 128 -12.96 14.92 2.63
CA ARG A 128 -12.01 15.39 1.60
C ARG A 128 -10.56 15.45 2.08
N THR A 129 -10.32 15.77 3.35
CA THR A 129 -8.97 15.83 3.94
C THR A 129 -8.39 14.43 4.06
N LEU A 130 -9.18 13.50 4.59
CA LEU A 130 -8.82 12.09 4.71
C LEU A 130 -8.58 11.45 3.33
N ALA A 131 -9.46 11.71 2.35
CA ALA A 131 -9.32 11.22 0.99
C ALA A 131 -8.03 11.73 0.31
N LYS A 132 -7.67 13.01 0.51
CA LYS A 132 -6.39 13.56 0.02
C LYS A 132 -5.20 12.88 0.70
N SER A 133 -5.27 12.66 2.01
CA SER A 133 -4.23 11.94 2.76
C SER A 133 -4.05 10.52 2.25
N ALA A 134 -5.15 9.78 2.06
CA ALA A 134 -5.16 8.43 1.53
C ALA A 134 -4.52 8.38 0.12
N LYS A 135 -4.92 9.27 -0.79
CA LYS A 135 -4.33 9.38 -2.14
C LYS A 135 -2.82 9.63 -2.08
N ALA A 136 -2.36 10.53 -1.22
CA ALA A 136 -0.93 10.82 -1.07
C ALA A 136 -0.16 9.60 -0.53
N ILE A 137 -0.69 8.93 0.48
CA ILE A 137 -0.10 7.71 1.07
C ILE A 137 -0.04 6.58 0.05
N ILE A 138 -1.13 6.33 -0.68
CA ILE A 138 -1.17 5.31 -1.74
C ILE A 138 -0.15 5.64 -2.84
N ALA A 139 -0.04 6.90 -3.25
CA ALA A 139 0.96 7.31 -4.24
C ALA A 139 2.41 7.16 -3.73
N VAL A 140 2.66 7.35 -2.43
CA VAL A 140 3.96 7.01 -1.82
C VAL A 140 4.17 5.50 -1.83
N LYS A 141 3.18 4.71 -1.40
CA LYS A 141 3.24 3.25 -1.36
C LYS A 141 3.52 2.67 -2.75
N ALA A 142 2.76 3.09 -3.76
CA ALA A 142 2.95 2.69 -5.16
C ALA A 142 4.34 3.04 -5.72
N ARG A 143 4.99 4.10 -5.22
CA ARG A 143 6.39 4.41 -5.58
C ARG A 143 7.38 3.41 -4.99
N TYR A 144 7.09 2.87 -3.82
CA TYR A 144 7.93 1.92 -3.11
C TYR A 144 7.61 0.45 -3.42
N ASP A 145 6.38 0.14 -3.84
CA ASP A 145 5.92 -1.20 -4.22
C ASP A 145 6.76 -1.82 -5.34
N LYS A 146 7.38 -1.01 -6.20
CA LYS A 146 8.16 -1.50 -7.33
C LYS A 146 9.51 -2.10 -6.96
N HIS A 147 10.25 -1.52 -6.02
CA HIS A 147 11.61 -1.98 -5.70
C HIS A 147 11.93 -1.94 -4.20
N LEU A 148 11.38 -0.99 -3.42
CA LEU A 148 11.69 -0.88 -2.00
C LEU A 148 11.10 -2.03 -1.20
N TYR A 149 9.78 -2.22 -1.24
CA TYR A 149 9.17 -3.27 -0.44
C TYR A 149 9.56 -4.69 -0.88
N PRO A 150 9.65 -5.00 -2.19
CA PRO A 150 10.15 -6.31 -2.61
C PRO A 150 11.57 -6.61 -2.11
N ARG A 151 12.48 -5.63 -2.18
CA ARG A 151 13.84 -5.81 -1.63
C ARG A 151 13.87 -5.83 -0.10
N GLN A 152 13.00 -5.09 0.59
CA GLN A 152 12.84 -5.22 2.04
C GLN A 152 12.37 -6.61 2.43
N GLU A 153 11.43 -7.19 1.70
CA GLU A 153 10.96 -8.55 1.95
C GLU A 153 12.07 -9.57 1.74
N ILE A 154 12.84 -9.44 0.66
CA ILE A 154 14.03 -10.28 0.42
C ILE A 154 15.02 -10.12 1.59
N LEU A 155 15.29 -8.89 2.04
CA LEU A 155 16.15 -8.61 3.19
C LEU A 155 15.68 -9.34 4.46
N TYR A 156 14.42 -9.17 4.85
CA TYR A 156 13.89 -9.77 6.06
C TYR A 156 13.83 -11.29 5.97
N ARG A 157 13.41 -11.83 4.82
CA ARG A 157 13.39 -13.26 4.56
C ARG A 157 14.79 -13.87 4.67
N THR A 158 15.78 -13.31 3.99
CA THR A 158 17.16 -13.81 4.03
C THR A 158 17.73 -13.78 5.44
N LEU A 159 17.48 -12.72 6.22
CA LEU A 159 17.89 -12.67 7.62
C LEU A 159 17.24 -13.81 8.44
N ARG A 160 15.93 -14.02 8.32
CA ARG A 160 15.20 -15.09 9.03
C ARG A 160 15.67 -16.49 8.66
N GLU A 161 15.83 -16.75 7.36
CA GLU A 161 16.35 -18.03 6.85
C GLU A 161 17.72 -18.33 7.42
N GLN A 162 18.55 -17.30 7.52
CA GLN A 162 19.88 -17.42 8.07
C GLN A 162 19.84 -17.66 9.59
N VAL A 163 18.95 -16.99 10.34
CA VAL A 163 18.72 -17.30 11.76
C VAL A 163 18.29 -18.75 11.95
N ALA A 164 17.38 -19.25 11.11
CA ALA A 164 16.90 -20.63 11.19
C ALA A 164 18.03 -21.67 10.98
N ARG A 165 19.07 -21.32 10.22
CA ARG A 165 20.20 -22.23 9.91
C ARG A 165 21.30 -22.24 10.96
N ARG A 166 21.59 -21.12 11.62
CA ARG A 166 22.77 -20.97 12.51
C ARG A 166 22.52 -20.22 13.81
N GLY A 167 21.29 -19.78 14.04
CA GLY A 167 20.94 -18.95 15.20
C GLY A 167 21.14 -17.45 14.96
N LYS A 168 20.90 -16.69 16.03
CA LYS A 168 20.88 -15.22 16.04
C LYS A 168 22.29 -14.64 16.09
N TRP A 169 22.40 -13.32 15.84
CA TRP A 169 23.66 -12.58 15.95
C TRP A 169 23.73 -11.73 17.21
N ASP A 170 24.94 -11.34 17.63
CA ASP A 170 25.14 -10.46 18.78
C ASP A 170 24.74 -9.02 18.49
N ASN A 171 24.91 -8.58 17.23
CA ASN A 171 24.61 -7.22 16.80
C ASN A 171 24.29 -7.11 15.31
N LEU A 172 23.70 -5.96 14.94
CA LEU A 172 23.30 -5.65 13.57
C LEU A 172 24.45 -5.68 12.56
N ASN A 173 25.63 -5.19 12.93
CA ASN A 173 26.76 -5.12 11.99
C ASN A 173 27.19 -6.52 11.58
N GLN A 174 27.26 -7.45 12.53
CA GLN A 174 27.55 -8.86 12.25
C GLN A 174 26.49 -9.49 11.35
N ALA A 175 25.21 -9.30 11.68
CA ALA A 175 24.09 -9.84 10.91
C ALA A 175 24.14 -9.38 9.45
N VAL A 176 24.22 -8.06 9.24
CA VAL A 176 24.19 -7.43 7.91
C VAL A 176 25.42 -7.79 7.09
N ASN A 177 26.62 -7.65 7.66
CA ASN A 177 27.85 -7.96 6.92
C ASN A 177 27.92 -9.43 6.51
N PHE A 178 27.34 -10.33 7.31
CA PHE A 178 27.29 -11.73 6.92
C PHE A 178 26.38 -11.96 5.71
N VAL A 179 25.14 -11.45 5.76
CA VAL A 179 24.16 -11.77 4.71
C VAL A 179 24.35 -10.94 3.44
N LEU A 180 25.27 -9.97 3.44
CA LEU A 180 25.36 -8.97 2.39
C LEU A 180 25.56 -9.56 0.99
N ASP A 181 26.48 -10.51 0.85
CA ASP A 181 26.76 -11.12 -0.46
C ASP A 181 25.57 -11.92 -1.00
N ASP A 182 24.87 -12.65 -0.11
CA ASP A 182 23.66 -13.39 -0.45
C ASP A 182 22.52 -12.44 -0.82
N LEU A 183 22.39 -11.32 -0.10
CA LEU A 183 21.39 -10.29 -0.38
C LEU A 183 21.61 -9.62 -1.73
N VAL A 184 22.85 -9.26 -2.07
CA VAL A 184 23.16 -8.64 -3.36
C VAL A 184 22.75 -9.57 -4.50
N LYS A 185 23.06 -10.86 -4.40
CA LYS A 185 22.64 -11.86 -5.39
C LYS A 185 21.13 -11.99 -5.47
N ALA A 186 20.44 -12.03 -4.32
CA ALA A 186 18.99 -12.14 -4.27
C ALA A 186 18.29 -10.90 -4.85
N PHE A 187 18.83 -9.70 -4.61
CA PHE A 187 18.33 -8.47 -5.23
C PHE A 187 18.53 -8.47 -6.74
N GLU A 188 19.69 -8.93 -7.23
CA GLU A 188 19.94 -9.01 -8.67
C GLU A 188 19.02 -10.02 -9.35
N ALA A 189 18.80 -11.18 -8.75
CA ALA A 189 17.83 -12.16 -9.25
C ALA A 189 16.42 -11.55 -9.36
N TYR A 190 15.96 -10.88 -8.30
CA TYR A 190 14.68 -10.19 -8.30
C TYR A 190 14.59 -9.11 -9.39
N ASP A 191 15.61 -8.30 -9.56
CA ASP A 191 15.59 -7.23 -10.56
C ASP A 191 15.49 -7.79 -11.98
N ILE A 192 16.20 -8.90 -12.26
CA ILE A 192 16.14 -9.56 -13.57
C ILE A 192 14.74 -10.10 -13.83
N GLU A 193 14.13 -10.79 -12.87
CA GLU A 193 12.75 -11.28 -12.96
C GLU A 193 11.75 -10.14 -13.18
N TRP A 194 11.94 -9.04 -12.45
CA TRP A 194 11.11 -7.84 -12.59
C TRP A 194 11.27 -7.20 -13.98
N LEU A 195 12.50 -7.03 -14.48
CA LEU A 195 12.79 -6.48 -15.80
C LEU A 195 12.17 -7.34 -16.92
N GLN A 196 12.25 -8.67 -16.81
CA GLN A 196 11.63 -9.59 -17.75
C GLN A 196 10.10 -9.45 -17.74
N SER A 197 9.49 -9.39 -16.55
CA SER A 197 8.05 -9.21 -16.38
C SER A 197 7.58 -7.87 -16.97
N GLU A 198 8.30 -6.79 -16.69
CA GLU A 198 8.01 -5.45 -17.20
C GLU A 198 8.15 -5.39 -18.73
N LEU A 199 9.14 -6.10 -19.29
CA LEU A 199 9.33 -6.22 -20.74
C LEU A 199 8.12 -6.91 -21.40
N VAL A 200 7.67 -8.05 -20.86
CA VAL A 200 6.49 -8.78 -21.37
C VAL A 200 5.24 -7.90 -21.30
N LEU A 201 5.01 -7.24 -20.16
CA LEU A 201 3.87 -6.36 -19.96
C LEU A 201 3.86 -5.21 -20.97
N LYS A 202 5.00 -4.53 -21.17
CA LYS A 202 5.10 -3.42 -22.13
C LYS A 202 4.99 -3.87 -23.58
N GLN A 203 5.49 -5.06 -23.93
CA GLN A 203 5.30 -5.63 -25.27
C GLN A 203 3.82 -5.88 -25.56
N LYS A 204 3.08 -6.42 -24.59
CA LYS A 204 1.62 -6.60 -24.71
C LYS A 204 0.91 -5.26 -24.89
N MET A 205 1.22 -4.26 -24.07
CA MET A 205 0.64 -2.91 -24.20
C MET A 205 0.94 -2.26 -25.55
N LEU A 206 2.17 -2.44 -26.06
CA LEU A 206 2.54 -1.95 -27.39
C LEU A 206 1.70 -2.61 -28.48
N SER A 207 1.53 -3.93 -28.42
CA SER A 207 0.72 -4.68 -29.38
C SER A 207 -0.74 -4.22 -29.38
N GLU A 208 -1.33 -4.02 -28.20
CA GLU A 208 -2.71 -3.53 -28.04
C GLU A 208 -2.86 -2.11 -28.62
N LEU A 209 -1.92 -1.20 -28.33
CA LEU A 209 -1.94 0.16 -28.88
C LEU A 209 -1.72 0.20 -30.39
N GLU A 210 -0.87 -0.66 -30.93
CA GLU A 210 -0.68 -0.79 -32.39
C GLU A 210 -1.94 -1.32 -33.07
N GLN A 211 -2.67 -2.24 -32.42
CA GLN A 211 -3.96 -2.74 -32.91
C GLN A 211 -5.04 -1.64 -32.86
N GLU A 212 -5.15 -0.91 -31.75
CA GLU A 212 -6.07 0.23 -31.61
C GLU A 212 -5.79 1.30 -32.67
N SER A 213 -4.50 1.62 -32.89
CA SER A 213 -4.05 2.57 -33.90
C SER A 213 -4.46 2.14 -35.32
N LYS A 214 -4.34 0.85 -35.65
CA LYS A 214 -4.78 0.28 -36.94
C LYS A 214 -6.30 0.36 -37.11
N GLN A 215 -7.08 0.03 -36.08
CA GLN A 215 -8.54 0.11 -36.12
C GLN A 215 -9.04 1.54 -36.30
N LEU A 216 -8.46 2.49 -35.57
CA LEU A 216 -8.80 3.92 -35.70
C LEU A 216 -8.44 4.45 -37.08
N TYR A 217 -7.33 4.02 -37.66
CA TYR A 217 -6.94 4.38 -39.01
C TYR A 217 -7.91 3.83 -40.07
N ALA A 218 -8.35 2.58 -39.93
CA ALA A 218 -9.35 1.98 -40.83
C ALA A 218 -10.70 2.73 -40.77
N LYS A 219 -11.15 3.09 -39.57
CA LYS A 219 -12.39 3.87 -39.36
C LYS A 219 -12.27 5.32 -39.86
N ALA A 220 -11.12 5.95 -39.66
CA ALA A 220 -10.80 7.26 -40.21
C ALA A 220 -10.84 7.29 -41.75
N GLN A 221 -10.44 6.19 -42.40
CA GLN A 221 -10.54 6.04 -43.85
C GLN A 221 -11.99 5.87 -44.33
N SER A 222 -12.84 5.16 -43.60
CA SER A 222 -14.28 5.05 -43.92
C SER A 222 -15.03 6.36 -43.73
N ASP A 223 -14.67 7.12 -42.69
CA ASP A 223 -15.37 8.36 -42.29
C ASP A 223 -14.81 9.62 -42.99
N GLY A 224 -13.81 9.48 -43.87
CA GLY A 224 -13.17 10.59 -44.59
C GLY A 224 -12.27 11.50 -43.73
N VAL A 225 -12.08 11.18 -42.44
CA VAL A 225 -11.30 11.98 -41.48
C VAL A 225 -9.88 11.43 -41.34
N ARG A 226 -8.94 11.97 -42.11
CA ARG A 226 -7.59 11.40 -42.33
C ARG A 226 -6.55 11.57 -41.20
N ARG A 227 -6.92 11.80 -39.94
CA ARG A 227 -5.94 12.10 -38.87
C ARG A 227 -5.77 10.95 -37.89
N LYS A 228 -4.56 10.37 -37.83
CA LYS A 228 -4.12 9.59 -36.66
C LYS A 228 -4.14 10.51 -35.43
N PRO A 229 -4.65 10.07 -34.27
CA PRO A 229 -4.53 10.87 -33.06
C PRO A 229 -3.04 11.00 -32.72
N ALA A 230 -2.49 12.22 -32.78
CA ALA A 230 -1.07 12.48 -32.45
C ALA A 230 -0.67 11.97 -31.05
N SER A 231 -1.67 11.75 -30.17
CA SER A 231 -1.50 11.16 -28.84
C SER A 231 -1.12 9.67 -28.87
N ILE A 232 -1.63 8.86 -29.80
CA ILE A 232 -1.36 7.41 -29.86
C ILE A 232 0.05 7.17 -30.42
N ALA A 233 0.44 7.88 -31.48
CA ALA A 233 1.79 7.77 -32.04
C ALA A 233 2.88 8.08 -31.00
N LYS A 234 2.71 9.16 -30.23
CA LYS A 234 3.63 9.51 -29.13
C LYS A 234 3.69 8.44 -28.04
N LYS A 235 2.57 7.78 -27.72
CA LYS A 235 2.55 6.68 -26.75
C LYS A 235 3.32 5.46 -27.26
N ILE A 236 3.16 5.11 -28.53
CA ILE A 236 3.88 4.01 -29.19
C ILE A 236 5.39 4.28 -29.18
N GLU A 237 5.83 5.47 -29.63
CA GLU A 237 7.25 5.85 -29.63
C GLU A 237 7.86 5.76 -28.23
N LYS A 238 7.14 6.26 -27.22
CA LYS A 238 7.59 6.18 -25.82
C LYS A 238 7.74 4.73 -25.36
N LEU A 239 6.77 3.86 -25.65
CA LEU A 239 6.84 2.45 -25.27
C LEU A 239 7.97 1.70 -25.98
N GLN A 240 8.19 1.98 -27.27
CA GLN A 240 9.31 1.41 -28.01
C GLN A 240 10.66 1.83 -27.43
N PHE A 241 10.81 3.10 -27.03
CA PHE A 241 12.00 3.57 -26.35
C PHE A 241 12.21 2.89 -24.99
N GLU A 242 11.15 2.77 -24.17
CA GLU A 242 11.21 2.06 -22.89
C GLU A 242 11.59 0.58 -23.07
N LEU A 243 11.03 -0.10 -24.06
CA LEU A 243 11.37 -1.50 -24.38
C LEU A 243 12.82 -1.67 -24.83
N ASN A 244 13.35 -0.73 -25.60
CA ASN A 244 14.76 -0.75 -25.99
C ASN A 244 15.67 -0.61 -24.77
N ASN A 245 15.36 0.32 -23.85
CA ASN A 245 16.11 0.51 -22.61
C ASN A 245 16.08 -0.77 -21.75
N LEU A 246 14.91 -1.39 -21.56
CA LEU A 246 14.80 -2.64 -20.80
C LEU A 246 15.65 -3.77 -21.41
N ASN A 247 15.62 -3.92 -22.73
CA ASN A 247 16.45 -4.90 -23.43
C ASN A 247 17.95 -4.62 -23.28
N GLN A 248 18.37 -3.35 -23.28
CA GLN A 248 19.76 -2.98 -23.07
C GLN A 248 20.22 -3.33 -21.64
N ILE A 249 19.39 -3.02 -20.64
CA ILE A 249 19.66 -3.34 -19.24
C ILE A 249 19.80 -4.86 -19.05
N LEU A 250 18.86 -5.65 -19.61
CA LEU A 250 18.88 -7.11 -19.49
C LEU A 250 20.10 -7.76 -20.16
N LYS A 251 20.66 -7.13 -21.19
CA LYS A 251 21.88 -7.62 -21.87
C LYS A 251 23.17 -7.18 -21.17
N ALA A 252 23.09 -6.28 -20.18
CA ALA A 252 24.26 -5.81 -19.47
C ALA A 252 24.85 -6.92 -18.58
N LYS A 253 26.16 -6.84 -18.33
CA LYS A 253 26.85 -7.79 -17.43
C LYS A 253 26.32 -7.73 -15.99
N TYR A 254 25.85 -6.55 -15.56
CA TYR A 254 25.31 -6.30 -14.22
C TYR A 254 24.00 -5.52 -14.34
N PRO A 255 22.86 -6.18 -14.61
CA PRO A 255 21.58 -5.52 -14.88
C PRO A 255 21.17 -4.54 -13.78
N SER A 256 21.29 -4.91 -12.50
CA SER A 256 20.93 -4.04 -11.37
C SER A 256 21.68 -2.71 -11.35
N LYS A 257 22.98 -2.73 -11.68
CA LYS A 257 23.80 -1.52 -11.77
C LYS A 257 23.45 -0.69 -13.00
N GLU A 258 23.10 -1.36 -14.09
CA GLU A 258 22.69 -0.69 -15.32
C GLU A 258 21.34 0.02 -15.13
N MET A 259 20.39 -0.57 -14.40
CA MET A 259 19.12 0.08 -14.04
C MET A 259 19.31 1.48 -13.43
N GLU A 260 20.30 1.66 -12.54
CA GLU A 260 20.57 2.97 -11.94
C GLU A 260 20.95 4.04 -12.99
N LYS A 261 21.71 3.66 -14.02
CA LYS A 261 22.09 4.58 -15.11
C LYS A 261 20.89 4.99 -15.96
N PHE A 262 19.89 4.12 -16.08
CA PHE A 262 18.63 4.41 -16.75
C PHE A 262 17.62 5.13 -15.84
N GLY A 263 18.05 5.58 -14.65
CA GLY A 263 17.26 6.43 -13.75
C GLY A 263 16.33 5.67 -12.81
N TYR A 264 16.45 4.33 -12.72
CA TYR A 264 15.73 3.55 -11.73
C TYR A 264 16.30 3.81 -10.34
N LYS A 265 15.41 4.10 -9.38
CA LYS A 265 15.80 4.30 -7.97
C LYS A 265 15.84 2.95 -7.27
N MET A 266 17.01 2.35 -7.26
CA MET A 266 17.24 1.04 -6.64
C MET A 266 17.54 1.22 -5.13
N PRO A 267 16.74 0.63 -4.23
CA PRO A 267 17.01 0.69 -2.79
C PRO A 267 18.03 -0.36 -2.37
N TYR A 268 18.84 -0.06 -1.36
CA TYR A 268 19.94 -0.93 -0.90
C TYR A 268 20.92 -1.24 -2.04
N SER A 269 21.47 -0.18 -2.65
CA SER A 269 22.44 -0.29 -3.72
C SER A 269 23.60 0.68 -3.52
N GLY A 270 24.67 0.49 -4.30
CA GLY A 270 25.89 1.29 -4.21
C GLY A 270 26.80 0.92 -3.03
N GLY A 271 27.79 1.78 -2.76
CA GLY A 271 28.86 1.50 -1.79
C GLY A 271 28.47 1.55 -0.31
N TYR A 272 27.25 2.01 0.01
CA TYR A 272 26.75 2.17 1.39
C TYR A 272 25.56 1.25 1.69
N ILE A 273 25.50 0.11 1.00
CA ILE A 273 24.40 -0.85 1.12
C ILE A 273 24.26 -1.38 2.56
N ALA A 274 25.38 -1.67 3.25
CA ALA A 274 25.35 -2.18 4.61
C ALA A 274 24.76 -1.14 5.58
N GLU A 275 25.20 0.12 5.51
CA GLU A 275 24.74 1.21 6.36
C GLU A 275 23.26 1.52 6.15
N THR A 276 22.80 1.51 4.89
CA THR A 276 21.39 1.74 4.57
C THR A 276 20.49 0.61 5.08
N ILE A 277 20.94 -0.64 5.00
CA ILE A 277 20.25 -1.80 5.59
C ILE A 277 20.24 -1.70 7.12
N ILE A 278 21.37 -1.37 7.76
CA ILE A 278 21.43 -1.20 9.23
C ILE A 278 20.44 -0.12 9.68
N HIS A 279 20.38 1.00 8.95
CA HIS A 279 19.44 2.07 9.26
C HIS A 279 17.98 1.61 9.07
N GLU A 280 17.68 0.83 8.04
CA GLU A 280 16.34 0.22 7.87
C GLU A 280 16.00 -0.63 9.10
N LEU A 281 16.84 -1.60 9.45
CA LEU A 281 16.58 -2.56 10.53
C LEU A 281 16.41 -1.89 11.89
N ARG A 282 17.12 -0.79 12.18
CA ARG A 282 16.90 0.01 13.41
C ARG A 282 15.48 0.53 13.56
N ASN A 283 14.75 0.70 12.45
CA ASN A 283 13.34 1.11 12.45
C ASN A 283 12.36 -0.08 12.44
N GLN A 284 12.87 -1.31 12.60
CA GLN A 284 12.09 -2.56 12.55
C GLN A 284 12.26 -3.36 13.85
N PRO A 285 11.67 -2.91 14.98
CA PRO A 285 11.90 -3.53 16.29
C PRO A 285 11.52 -5.01 16.35
N GLU A 286 10.49 -5.44 15.62
CA GLU A 286 10.09 -6.85 15.58
C GLU A 286 11.13 -7.71 14.84
N ILE A 287 11.65 -7.24 13.71
CA ILE A 287 12.75 -7.91 13.00
C ILE A 287 14.00 -7.98 13.88
N LEU A 288 14.33 -6.91 14.61
CA LEU A 288 15.49 -6.92 15.51
C LEU A 288 15.40 -8.01 16.58
N LYS A 289 14.23 -8.21 17.19
CA LYS A 289 14.00 -9.28 18.19
C LYS A 289 14.15 -10.67 17.57
N GLU A 290 13.75 -10.84 16.33
CA GLU A 290 13.88 -12.12 15.62
C GLU A 290 15.35 -12.46 15.35
N ILE A 291 16.17 -11.47 14.98
CA ILE A 291 17.52 -11.71 14.43
C ILE A 291 18.66 -11.54 15.43
N LEU A 292 18.45 -10.79 16.53
CA LEU A 292 19.48 -10.56 17.54
C LEU A 292 19.22 -11.35 18.81
N PHE A 293 20.28 -11.71 19.51
CA PHE A 293 20.14 -12.12 20.91
C PHE A 293 19.51 -10.97 21.69
N ASN A 294 18.42 -11.27 22.42
CA ASN A 294 17.90 -10.32 23.40
C ASN A 294 19.01 -10.10 24.42
N LYS A 295 19.49 -8.86 24.53
CA LYS A 295 20.20 -8.47 25.74
C LYS A 295 19.09 -8.19 26.75
N ASP A 296 18.94 -9.11 27.69
CA ASP A 296 18.16 -8.87 28.92
C ASP A 296 18.65 -7.59 29.61
#